data_AF-T1C7M3-F1
#
_entry.id   AF-T1C7M3-F1
#
_cell.length_a   1.000
_cell.length_b   1.000
_cell.length_c   1.000
_cell.angle_alpha   90.00
_cell.angle_beta   90.00
_cell.angle_gamma   90.00
#
_symmetry.space_group_name_H-M   'P 1'
#
loop_
_entity.id
_entity.type
_entity.pdbx_description
1 polymer ?
#
loop_
_entity_poly.entity_id
_entity_poly.type
_entity_poly.pdbx_seq_one_letter_code
_entity_poly.pdbx_strand_id
1 'polypeptide(L)'
;MIGKDGRRHIAVFSVAKETEEKAALGDRLRKGKELQKWAQAGVNRHEWTEENHHELVRALTRRLVKEGAESLFEVVWDPNSIGTIFVRADAARRKWETEKAGWWMVTTDTELSGDAVIDLYQGLAVVEHAFRELKSPLRTRPVYHWKAERVKAHLFVCVL
;
A
#
# COMPACT_ATOMS: atom_id res chain seq x y z
N MET A 1 -1.71 -23.36 -0.84
CA MET A 1 -1.26 -23.93 -2.13
C MET A 1 0.26 -23.96 -2.16
N ILE A 2 0.91 -24.95 -2.78
CA ILE A 2 2.37 -24.93 -2.98
C ILE A 2 2.64 -24.25 -4.33
N GLY A 3 3.47 -23.20 -4.32
CA GLY A 3 3.86 -22.45 -5.50
C GLY A 3 4.84 -23.21 -6.37
N LYS A 4 5.08 -22.70 -7.60
CA LYS A 4 6.11 -23.25 -8.51
C LYS A 4 7.53 -23.14 -7.94
N ASP A 5 7.71 -22.28 -6.94
CA ASP A 5 8.95 -22.08 -6.16
C ASP A 5 9.13 -23.11 -5.03
N GLY A 6 8.19 -24.05 -4.87
CA GLY A 6 8.19 -25.06 -3.82
C GLY A 6 7.77 -24.54 -2.44
N ARG A 7 7.37 -23.26 -2.32
CA ARG A 7 6.95 -22.68 -1.04
C ARG A 7 5.45 -22.79 -0.85
N ARG A 8 5.00 -22.84 0.40
CA ARG A 8 3.58 -22.88 0.73
C ARG A 8 3.02 -21.47 0.85
N HIS A 9 1.97 -21.19 0.10
CA HIS A 9 1.21 -19.94 0.16
C HIS A 9 -0.14 -20.17 0.85
N ILE A 10 -0.45 -19.32 1.82
CA ILE A 10 -1.71 -19.32 2.57
C ILE A 10 -2.39 -17.99 2.27
N ALA A 11 -3.56 -18.05 1.64
CA ALA A 11 -4.41 -16.89 1.41
C ALA A 11 -5.43 -16.77 2.55
N VAL A 12 -5.55 -15.57 3.10
CA VAL A 12 -6.44 -15.29 4.24
C VAL A 12 -7.32 -14.12 3.89
N PHE A 13 -8.59 -14.25 4.25
CA PHE A 13 -9.56 -13.18 4.14
C PHE A 13 -9.85 -12.58 5.52
N SER A 14 -9.89 -11.25 5.61
CA SER A 14 -10.26 -10.52 6.82
C SER A 14 -11.33 -9.48 6.50
N VAL A 15 -12.48 -9.62 7.16
CA VAL A 15 -13.61 -8.68 7.03
C VAL A 15 -13.21 -7.29 7.52
N ALA A 16 -12.50 -7.20 8.66
CA ALA A 16 -12.02 -5.92 9.18
C ALA A 16 -11.12 -5.21 8.16
N LYS A 17 -10.16 -5.95 7.59
CA LYS A 17 -9.26 -5.44 6.55
C LYS A 17 -10.02 -5.03 5.28
N GLU A 18 -11.03 -5.80 4.87
CA GLU A 18 -11.88 -5.46 3.73
C GLU A 18 -12.58 -4.11 3.93
N THR A 19 -13.16 -3.90 5.11
CA THR A 19 -13.87 -2.65 5.44
C THR A 19 -12.93 -1.44 5.43
N GLU A 20 -11.74 -1.58 6.03
CA GLU A 20 -10.72 -0.52 6.06
C GLU A 20 -10.19 -0.20 4.65
N GLU A 21 -9.86 -1.22 3.86
CA GLU A 21 -9.32 -1.03 2.50
C GLU A 21 -10.37 -0.43 1.55
N LYS A 22 -11.65 -0.85 1.67
CA LYS A 22 -12.76 -0.25 0.90
C LYS A 22 -13.01 1.20 1.31
N ALA A 23 -12.96 1.51 2.60
CA ALA A 23 -13.08 2.89 3.09
C ALA A 23 -11.94 3.78 2.54
N ALA A 24 -10.70 3.31 2.66
CA ALA A 24 -9.52 3.99 2.13
C ALA A 24 -9.59 4.16 0.60
N LEU A 25 -10.09 3.17 -0.14
CA LEU A 25 -10.36 3.29 -1.58
C LEU A 25 -11.40 4.37 -1.88
N GLY A 26 -12.50 4.40 -1.11
CA GLY A 26 -13.53 5.42 -1.23
C GLY A 26 -12.99 6.84 -1.05
N ASP A 27 -12.15 7.05 -0.03
CA ASP A 27 -11.52 8.34 0.23
C ASP A 27 -10.57 8.78 -0.87
N ARG A 28 -9.71 7.88 -1.37
CA ARG A 28 -8.80 8.17 -2.49
C ARG A 28 -9.56 8.54 -3.76
N LEU A 29 -10.64 7.83 -4.06
CA LEU A 29 -11.51 8.13 -5.20
C LEU A 29 -12.19 9.50 -5.05
N ARG A 30 -12.66 9.84 -3.85
CA ARG A 30 -13.27 11.16 -3.59
C ARG A 30 -12.28 12.28 -3.82
N LYS A 31 -11.09 12.19 -3.22
CA LYS A 31 -10.03 13.19 -3.36
C LYS A 31 -9.54 13.34 -4.80
N GLY A 32 -9.36 12.22 -5.51
CA GLY A 32 -8.98 12.27 -6.92
C GLY A 32 -10.06 12.93 -7.81
N LYS A 33 -11.35 12.71 -7.52
CA LYS A 33 -12.45 13.44 -8.19
C LYS A 33 -12.45 14.94 -7.88
N GLU A 34 -12.11 15.34 -6.65
CA GLU A 34 -11.96 16.77 -6.30
C GLU A 34 -10.81 17.40 -7.10
N LEU A 35 -9.68 16.70 -7.22
CA LEU A 35 -8.54 17.14 -8.03
C LEU A 35 -8.86 17.20 -9.53
N GLN A 36 -9.63 16.25 -10.04
CA GLN A 36 -10.15 16.29 -11.41
C GLN A 36 -10.99 17.54 -11.66
N LYS A 37 -11.95 17.85 -10.75
CA LYS A 37 -12.76 19.06 -10.86
C LYS A 37 -11.92 20.32 -10.81
N TRP A 38 -10.91 20.37 -9.94
CA TRP A 38 -9.97 21.49 -9.87
C TRP A 38 -9.21 21.68 -11.20
N ALA A 39 -8.67 20.59 -11.78
CA ALA A 39 -7.96 20.63 -13.05
C ALA A 39 -8.86 21.12 -14.19
N GLN A 40 -10.08 20.57 -14.29
CA GLN A 40 -11.08 21.00 -15.27
C GLN A 40 -11.44 22.47 -15.11
N ALA A 41 -11.61 22.94 -13.87
CA ALA A 41 -11.96 24.33 -13.62
C ALA A 41 -10.83 25.28 -14.07
N GLY A 42 -9.56 24.90 -13.90
CA GLY A 42 -8.43 25.67 -14.42
C GLY A 42 -8.41 25.73 -15.95
N VAL A 43 -8.70 24.61 -16.61
CA VAL A 43 -8.84 24.56 -18.08
C VAL A 43 -9.94 25.49 -18.55
N ASN A 44 -11.12 25.41 -17.93
CA ASN A 44 -12.27 26.25 -18.30
C ASN A 44 -11.99 27.75 -18.09
N ARG A 45 -11.13 28.09 -17.13
CA ARG A 45 -10.66 29.47 -16.89
C ARG A 45 -9.52 29.91 -17.82
N HIS A 46 -9.11 29.06 -18.77
CA HIS A 46 -7.98 29.30 -19.67
C HIS A 46 -6.65 29.54 -18.91
N GLU A 47 -6.52 29.02 -17.68
CA GLU A 47 -5.25 29.05 -16.93
C GLU A 47 -4.23 28.07 -17.51
N TRP A 48 -4.72 27.02 -18.16
CA TRP A 48 -3.92 25.96 -18.76
C TRP A 48 -4.18 25.88 -20.25
N THR A 49 -3.13 26.07 -21.03
CA THR A 49 -3.09 26.09 -22.48
C THR A 49 -2.16 24.99 -22.99
N GLU A 50 -2.12 24.77 -24.30
CA GLU A 50 -1.19 23.82 -24.92
C GLU A 50 0.28 24.14 -24.60
N GLU A 51 0.63 25.40 -24.35
CA GLU A 51 2.00 25.81 -24.05
C GLU A 51 2.42 25.44 -22.62
N ASN A 52 1.49 25.48 -21.64
CA ASN A 52 1.80 25.28 -20.21
C ASN A 52 1.12 24.03 -19.59
N HIS A 53 0.43 23.20 -20.37
CA HIS A 53 -0.28 22.00 -19.87
C HIS A 53 0.60 21.05 -19.06
N HIS A 54 1.89 20.96 -19.39
CA HIS A 54 2.86 20.14 -18.68
C HIS A 54 3.00 20.53 -17.20
N GLU A 55 2.80 21.82 -16.85
CA GLU A 55 2.80 22.28 -15.46
C GLU A 55 1.59 21.78 -14.70
N LEU A 56 0.41 21.79 -15.33
CA LEU A 56 -0.82 21.23 -14.77
C LEU A 56 -0.67 19.73 -14.55
N VAL A 57 -0.20 18.98 -15.55
CA VAL A 57 0.04 17.53 -15.43
C VAL A 57 0.98 17.27 -14.25
N ARG A 58 2.09 18.01 -14.15
CA ARG A 58 3.06 17.86 -13.05
C ARG A 58 2.43 18.20 -11.69
N ALA A 59 1.62 19.26 -11.60
CA ALA A 59 0.95 19.67 -10.37
C ALA A 59 -0.12 18.66 -9.93
N LEU A 60 -0.92 18.19 -10.87
CA LEU A 60 -1.98 17.21 -10.65
C LEU A 60 -1.39 15.86 -10.24
N THR A 61 -0.38 15.36 -10.94
CA THR A 61 0.30 14.10 -10.58
C THR A 61 0.88 14.18 -9.17
N ARG A 62 1.55 15.28 -8.80
CA ARG A 62 2.05 15.46 -7.42
C ARG A 62 0.94 15.41 -6.38
N ARG A 63 -0.21 16.04 -6.66
CA ARG A 63 -1.36 16.05 -5.75
C ARG A 63 -2.00 14.66 -5.66
N LEU A 64 -2.15 13.95 -6.77
CA LEU A 64 -2.66 12.57 -6.78
C LEU A 64 -1.76 11.63 -5.97
N VAL A 65 -0.43 11.73 -6.14
CA VAL A 65 0.54 10.94 -5.35
C VAL A 65 0.43 11.26 -3.86
N LYS A 66 0.31 12.54 -3.49
CA LYS A 66 0.13 12.95 -2.09
C LYS A 66 -1.13 12.35 -1.46
N GLU A 67 -2.20 12.23 -2.23
CA GLU A 67 -3.45 11.63 -1.77
C GLU A 67 -3.52 10.11 -1.98
N GLY A 68 -2.47 9.47 -2.54
CA GLY A 68 -2.39 8.04 -2.83
C GLY A 68 -3.37 7.56 -3.92
N ALA A 69 -3.76 8.46 -4.83
CA ALA A 69 -4.77 8.23 -5.86
C ALA A 69 -4.17 8.09 -7.28
N GLU A 70 -2.86 8.22 -7.46
CA GLU A 70 -2.19 8.23 -8.76
C GLU A 70 -2.44 6.98 -9.61
N SER A 71 -2.56 5.81 -8.98
CA SER A 71 -2.85 4.56 -9.70
C SER A 71 -4.32 4.43 -10.10
N LEU A 72 -5.22 5.19 -9.48
CA LEU A 72 -6.67 5.15 -9.73
C LEU A 72 -7.09 6.09 -10.87
N PHE A 73 -6.19 6.96 -11.31
CA PHE A 73 -6.50 8.04 -12.23
C PHE A 73 -5.40 8.19 -13.28
N GLU A 74 -5.78 8.04 -14.54
CA GLU A 74 -4.91 8.33 -15.68
C GLU A 74 -5.03 9.82 -16.02
N VAL A 75 -3.90 10.51 -16.17
CA VAL A 75 -3.85 11.93 -16.54
C VAL A 75 -3.50 12.05 -18.01
N VAL A 76 -4.48 12.42 -18.83
CA VAL A 76 -4.30 12.59 -20.28
C VAL A 76 -4.59 14.04 -20.67
N TRP A 77 -3.68 14.64 -21.44
CA TRP A 77 -3.93 15.89 -22.15
C TRP A 77 -4.39 15.54 -23.57
N ASP A 78 -5.59 15.97 -23.95
CA ASP A 78 -6.08 15.84 -25.33
C ASP A 78 -6.13 17.23 -25.99
N PRO A 79 -5.28 17.50 -27.00
CA PRO A 79 -5.27 18.77 -27.72
C PRO A 79 -6.47 18.93 -28.68
N ASN A 80 -7.10 17.84 -29.12
CA ASN A 80 -8.19 17.87 -30.10
C ASN A 80 -9.58 17.94 -29.45
N SER A 81 -9.70 17.42 -28.23
CA SER A 81 -10.94 17.48 -27.42
C SER A 81 -10.82 18.58 -26.37
N ILE A 82 -10.78 19.85 -26.82
CA ILE A 82 -10.95 21.04 -25.99
C ILE A 82 -9.98 21.09 -24.78
N GLY A 83 -8.66 21.05 -24.97
CA GLY A 83 -7.67 21.43 -23.93
C GLY A 83 -7.89 20.83 -22.54
N THR A 84 -8.58 19.69 -22.44
CA THR A 84 -9.14 19.20 -21.20
C THR A 84 -8.24 18.11 -20.69
N ILE A 85 -7.75 18.28 -19.45
CA ILE A 85 -7.19 17.14 -18.74
C ILE A 85 -8.33 16.18 -18.44
N PHE A 86 -8.29 15.01 -19.09
CA PHE A 86 -9.09 13.89 -18.65
C PHE A 86 -8.30 13.17 -17.58
N VAL A 87 -8.72 13.41 -16.33
CA VAL A 87 -8.40 12.50 -15.23
C VAL A 87 -9.37 11.34 -15.35
N ARG A 88 -9.00 10.29 -16.09
CA ARG A 88 -9.87 9.13 -16.29
C ARG A 88 -9.70 8.20 -15.09
N ALA A 89 -10.78 7.97 -14.36
CA ALA A 89 -10.79 6.93 -13.33
C ALA A 89 -10.52 5.57 -14.00
N ASP A 90 -9.47 4.89 -13.56
CA ASP A 90 -9.13 3.56 -14.03
C ASP A 90 -10.12 2.55 -13.41
N ALA A 91 -11.08 2.14 -14.22
CA ALA A 91 -12.10 1.18 -13.83
C ALA A 91 -11.51 -0.21 -13.54
N ALA A 92 -10.45 -0.61 -14.24
CA ALA A 92 -9.78 -1.89 -14.02
C ALA A 92 -9.02 -1.87 -12.69
N ARG A 93 -8.28 -0.79 -12.41
CA ARG A 93 -7.60 -0.62 -11.12
C ARG A 93 -8.58 -0.59 -9.95
N ARG A 94 -9.66 0.21 -10.08
CA ARG A 94 -10.71 0.28 -9.05
C ARG A 94 -11.33 -1.09 -8.79
N LYS A 95 -11.66 -1.83 -9.85
CA LYS A 95 -12.23 -3.18 -9.74
C LYS A 95 -11.25 -4.11 -9.04
N TRP A 96 -9.98 -4.11 -9.45
CA TRP A 96 -8.94 -4.92 -8.83
C TRP A 96 -8.75 -4.62 -7.34
N GLU A 97 -8.69 -3.34 -6.94
CA GLU A 97 -8.57 -2.99 -5.52
C GLU A 97 -9.81 -3.37 -4.71
N THR A 98 -11.00 -3.32 -5.33
CA THR A 98 -12.26 -3.73 -4.68
C THR A 98 -12.32 -5.25 -4.48
N GLU A 99 -11.92 -6.03 -5.49
CA GLU A 99 -11.94 -7.50 -5.45
C GLU A 99 -10.85 -8.07 -4.55
N LYS A 100 -9.68 -7.40 -4.50
CA LYS A 100 -8.59 -7.77 -3.60
C LYS A 100 -8.91 -7.45 -2.13
N ALA A 101 -9.74 -6.45 -1.86
CA ALA A 101 -9.95 -5.93 -0.50
C ALA A 101 -10.21 -7.06 0.52
N GLY A 102 -9.50 -7.02 1.63
CA GLY A 102 -9.59 -8.04 2.68
C GLY A 102 -8.74 -9.29 2.47
N TRP A 103 -8.27 -9.55 1.25
CA TRP A 103 -7.36 -10.65 0.96
C TRP A 103 -5.90 -10.26 1.21
N TRP A 104 -5.19 -11.15 1.89
CA TRP A 104 -3.75 -11.09 2.06
C TRP A 104 -3.16 -12.49 2.02
N MET A 105 -1.84 -12.58 1.85
CA MET A 105 -1.15 -13.85 1.63
C MET A 105 0.12 -13.93 2.48
N VAL A 106 0.33 -15.10 3.07
CA VAL A 106 1.57 -15.48 3.75
C VAL A 106 2.26 -16.55 2.94
N THR A 107 3.56 -16.39 2.72
CA THR A 107 4.43 -17.43 2.16
C THR A 107 5.25 -18.02 3.30
N THR A 108 5.22 -19.34 3.44
CA THR A 108 5.92 -20.07 4.49
C THR A 108 6.59 -21.32 3.92
N ASP A 109 7.70 -21.70 4.52
CA ASP A 109 8.43 -22.96 4.31
C ASP A 109 8.24 -23.93 5.49
N THR A 110 7.36 -23.59 6.44
CA THR A 110 7.09 -24.42 7.62
C THR A 110 6.09 -25.54 7.31
N GLU A 111 6.17 -26.62 8.09
CA GLU A 111 5.23 -27.73 8.08
C GLU A 111 4.00 -27.50 8.99
N LEU A 112 3.91 -26.33 9.62
CA LEU A 112 2.81 -25.98 10.52
C LEU A 112 1.47 -25.95 9.78
N SER A 113 0.36 -26.14 10.51
CA SER A 113 -0.98 -25.98 9.92
C SER A 113 -1.18 -24.53 9.44
N GLY A 114 -2.14 -24.33 8.51
CA GLY A 114 -2.43 -22.99 7.99
C GLY A 114 -2.75 -22.01 9.12
N ASP A 115 -3.66 -22.42 10.02
CA ASP A 115 -4.11 -21.62 11.16
C ASP A 115 -2.95 -21.27 12.11
N ALA A 116 -2.09 -22.25 12.44
CA ALA A 116 -0.92 -22.01 13.29
C ALA A 116 0.07 -21.00 12.68
N VAL A 117 0.25 -21.03 11.36
CA VAL A 117 1.09 -20.03 10.66
C VAL A 117 0.47 -18.64 10.76
N ILE A 118 -0.85 -18.54 10.61
CA ILE A 118 -1.56 -17.26 10.70
C ILE A 118 -1.52 -16.68 12.11
N ASP A 119 -1.76 -17.51 13.13
CA ASP A 119 -1.68 -17.08 14.53
C ASP A 119 -0.28 -16.56 14.89
N LEU A 120 0.77 -17.29 14.49
CA LEU A 120 2.16 -16.87 14.68
C LEU A 120 2.49 -15.59 13.91
N TYR A 121 2.01 -15.48 12.67
CA TYR A 121 2.23 -14.29 11.84
C TYR A 121 1.56 -13.05 12.44
N GLN A 122 0.32 -13.17 12.93
CA GLN A 122 -0.39 -12.07 13.60
C GLN A 122 0.28 -11.67 14.91
N GLY A 123 0.93 -12.60 15.61
CA GLY A 123 1.73 -12.33 16.81
C GLY A 123 3.07 -11.62 16.56
N LEU A 124 3.51 -11.47 15.31
CA LEU A 124 4.83 -10.93 14.99
C LEU A 124 5.06 -9.52 15.57
N ALA A 125 4.05 -8.66 15.52
CA ALA A 125 4.15 -7.29 16.07
C ALA A 125 4.40 -7.28 17.59
N VAL A 126 3.83 -8.23 18.34
CA VAL A 126 4.06 -8.38 19.78
C VAL A 126 5.50 -8.79 20.04
N VAL A 127 6.00 -9.74 19.26
CA VAL A 127 7.39 -10.19 19.34
C VAL A 127 8.34 -9.05 19.01
N GLU A 128 8.11 -8.32 17.91
CA GLU A 128 8.93 -7.16 17.52
C GLU A 128 8.94 -6.06 18.58
N HIS A 129 7.79 -5.79 19.20
CA HIS A 129 7.68 -4.85 20.31
C HIS A 129 8.49 -5.32 21.52
N ALA A 130 8.34 -6.57 21.94
CA ALA A 130 9.12 -7.13 23.05
C ALA A 130 10.63 -7.05 22.79
N PHE A 131 11.08 -7.36 21.58
CA PHE A 131 12.49 -7.20 21.19
C PHE A 131 12.94 -5.74 21.21
N ARG A 132 12.09 -4.79 20.83
CA ARG A 132 12.41 -3.36 20.88
C ARG A 132 12.60 -2.89 22.31
N GLU A 133 11.67 -3.23 23.20
CA GLU A 133 11.76 -2.92 24.62
C GLU A 133 13.02 -3.53 25.23
N LEU A 134 13.30 -4.80 24.95
CA LEU A 134 14.46 -5.52 25.49
C LEU A 134 15.80 -4.92 25.04
N LYS A 135 15.89 -4.37 23.82
CA LYS A 135 17.12 -3.74 23.28
C LYS A 135 17.33 -2.31 23.77
N SER A 136 16.26 -1.64 24.20
CA SER A 136 16.25 -0.21 24.55
C SER A 136 17.26 0.14 25.67
N PRO A 137 17.32 -0.61 26.80
CA PRO A 137 18.27 -0.35 27.89
C PRO A 137 19.73 -0.52 27.47
N LEU A 138 20.02 -1.51 26.62
CA LEU A 138 21.39 -1.85 26.22
C LEU A 138 21.91 -0.96 25.08
N ARG A 139 21.11 -0.03 24.55
CA ARG A 139 21.41 0.78 23.34
C ARG A 139 21.95 -0.06 22.19
N THR A 140 21.60 -1.35 22.13
CA THR A 140 22.04 -2.22 21.05
C THR A 140 21.25 -1.82 19.82
N ARG A 141 21.96 -1.42 18.75
CA ARG A 141 21.31 -1.08 17.47
C ARG A 141 20.45 -2.25 17.01
N PRO A 142 19.41 -2.04 16.19
CA PRO A 142 18.64 -3.14 15.62
C PRO A 142 19.58 -4.08 14.86
N VAL A 143 19.82 -5.27 15.43
CA VAL A 143 20.50 -6.35 14.74
C VAL A 143 19.42 -7.26 14.16
N TYR A 144 19.28 -7.26 12.84
CA TYR A 144 18.36 -8.12 12.12
C TYR A 144 18.94 -9.55 12.12
N HIS A 145 18.42 -10.40 13.03
CA HIS A 145 18.85 -11.78 13.15
C HIS A 145 17.89 -12.70 12.39
N TRP A 146 18.44 -13.43 11.42
CA TRP A 146 17.69 -14.36 10.58
C TRP A 146 17.94 -15.83 10.97
N LYS A 147 19.01 -16.09 11.72
CA LYS A 147 19.39 -17.44 12.20
C LYS A 147 18.90 -17.65 13.63
N ALA A 148 18.23 -18.78 13.87
CA ALA A 148 17.66 -19.12 15.19
C ALA A 148 18.70 -19.03 16.33
N GLU A 149 19.92 -19.49 16.11
CA GLU A 149 21.00 -19.43 17.11
C GLU A 149 21.36 -17.98 17.50
N ARG A 150 21.41 -17.07 16.53
CA ARG A 150 21.71 -15.65 16.78
C ARG A 150 20.58 -14.96 17.52
N VAL A 151 19.33 -15.32 17.22
CA VAL A 151 18.15 -14.85 17.96
C VAL A 151 18.24 -15.29 19.43
N LYS A 152 18.53 -16.57 19.69
CA LYS A 152 18.68 -17.11 21.06
C LYS A 152 19.81 -16.43 21.83
N ALA A 153 20.99 -16.28 21.23
CA ALA A 153 22.12 -15.61 21.86
C ALA A 153 21.82 -14.14 22.18
N HIS A 154 21.14 -13.45 21.26
CA HIS A 154 20.75 -12.05 21.48
C HIS A 154 19.74 -11.90 22.62
N LEU A 155 18.72 -12.77 22.67
CA LEU A 155 17.78 -12.81 23.80
C LEU A 155 18.50 -13.02 25.12
N PHE A 156 19.46 -13.95 25.17
CA PHE A 156 20.25 -14.22 26.38
C PHE A 156 21.04 -12.99 26.85
N VAL A 157 21.73 -12.30 25.93
CA VAL A 157 22.49 -11.09 26.26
C VAL A 157 21.59 -9.96 26.77
N CYS A 158 20.36 -9.86 26.28
CA CYS A 158 19.49 -8.74 26.64
C CYS A 158 18.66 -8.92 27.92
N VAL A 159 18.70 -10.11 28.53
CA VAL A 159 18.01 -10.42 29.81
C VAL A 159 19.00 -10.47 31.00
N LEU A 160 20.30 -10.29 30.75
CA LEU A 160 21.33 -10.11 31.79
C LEU A 160 21.35 -8.67 32.32
#